data_AF-A0A1V4VYJ7-F1
#
_entry.id   AF-A0A1V4VYJ7-F1
#
_cell.length_a   1.000
_cell.length_b   1.000
_cell.length_c   1.000
_cell.angle_alpha   90.00
_cell.angle_beta   90.00
_cell.angle_gamma   90.00
#
_symmetry.space_group_name_H-M   'P 1'
#
loop_
_entity.id
_entity.type
_entity.pdbx_description
1 polymer ?
#
loop_
_entity_poly.entity_id
_entity_poly.type
_entity_poly.pdbx_seq_one_letter_code
_entity_poly.pdbx_strand_id
1 'polypeptide(L)'
;MKISHFIIVLSLIIMVAGCAVEKKEPPNNQGKEVVISMDQAITEYLENKVFPIPPPPGVKTFAAYDLFGLSGNGSEKVAYMWARIEEYGVDPSVGIGPRSASNFPLALILKEENGSFTVTGDHRPGDGSGWWPSVQQIFPAEYHERILNYHRLGKSQELDQTIIEKVNNYLITVGIDNTAASEDETASLDENNFNLILKYGVGAKNILNTFEGIYTKDMILDPPITTKMELTSEELNSIYNKMNEINFFTYPDVFTVPVGTEVGMITPYNSYYFQVRHGSEIKELSWDDEITNQNIDADKLRELVTHIRNLIESKEEYKKLPPARGGYD
;
A
#
# COMPACT_ATOMS: atom_id res chain seq x y z
N MET A 1 69.09 0.66 -61.73
CA MET A 1 68.48 0.73 -63.08
C MET A 1 67.63 -0.53 -63.28
N LYS A 2 66.31 -0.38 -63.52
CA LYS A 2 65.28 -1.38 -63.95
C LYS A 2 64.98 -2.53 -62.94
N ILE A 3 63.82 -2.53 -62.25
CA ILE A 3 62.46 -2.97 -62.64
C ILE A 3 62.44 -4.42 -63.18
N SER A 4 61.82 -5.38 -62.49
CA SER A 4 60.44 -5.81 -62.76
C SER A 4 59.97 -7.00 -61.90
N HIS A 5 58.64 -7.16 -61.83
CA HIS A 5 57.85 -8.10 -61.05
C HIS A 5 57.91 -9.54 -61.58
N PHE A 6 57.57 -10.55 -60.76
CA PHE A 6 56.46 -11.48 -61.04
C PHE A 6 56.14 -12.40 -59.84
N ILE A 7 54.83 -12.55 -59.58
CA ILE A 7 54.21 -13.48 -58.61
C ILE A 7 54.05 -14.85 -59.28
N ILE A 8 54.41 -15.94 -58.61
CA ILE A 8 53.79 -17.26 -58.82
C ILE A 8 53.64 -17.97 -57.48
N VAL A 9 52.38 -18.27 -57.14
CA VAL A 9 51.94 -19.15 -56.05
C VAL A 9 52.09 -20.60 -56.52
N LEU A 10 52.69 -21.48 -55.70
CA LEU A 10 52.43 -22.91 -55.81
C LEU A 10 52.50 -23.60 -54.45
N SER A 11 51.37 -24.21 -54.12
CA SER A 11 51.00 -24.91 -52.91
C SER A 11 51.85 -26.17 -52.68
N LEU A 12 52.40 -26.33 -51.47
CA LEU A 12 52.98 -27.59 -51.02
C LEU A 12 52.10 -28.23 -49.96
N ILE A 13 51.58 -29.41 -50.32
CA ILE A 13 50.82 -30.35 -49.49
C ILE A 13 51.76 -30.91 -48.43
N ILE A 14 51.36 -30.83 -47.15
CA ILE A 14 51.99 -31.58 -46.05
C ILE A 14 50.92 -32.53 -45.50
N MET A 15 51.12 -33.82 -45.72
CA MET A 15 50.48 -34.89 -44.96
C MET A 15 51.09 -34.92 -43.56
N VAL A 16 50.26 -34.82 -42.53
CA VAL A 16 50.64 -35.25 -41.18
C VAL A 16 49.58 -36.23 -40.68
N ALA A 17 50.06 -37.43 -40.35
CA ALA A 17 49.29 -38.54 -39.83
C ALA A 17 48.54 -38.14 -38.55
N GLY A 18 47.25 -38.51 -38.50
CA GLY A 18 46.38 -38.26 -37.36
C GLY A 18 46.76 -39.10 -36.16
N CYS A 19 47.21 -38.45 -35.10
CA CYS A 19 47.08 -38.98 -33.75
C CYS A 19 45.59 -38.94 -33.37
N ALA A 20 45.03 -40.10 -33.06
CA ALA A 20 43.72 -40.22 -32.46
C ALA A 20 43.73 -39.53 -31.09
N VAL A 21 43.19 -38.32 -31.05
CA VAL A 21 42.73 -37.66 -29.82
C VAL A 21 41.24 -37.90 -29.77
N GLU A 22 40.83 -38.73 -28.81
CA GLU A 22 39.44 -38.94 -28.45
C GLU A 22 38.85 -37.57 -28.07
N LYS A 23 38.05 -37.00 -28.98
CA LYS A 23 37.26 -35.81 -28.69
C LYS A 23 36.24 -36.22 -27.64
N LYS A 24 36.48 -35.84 -26.38
CA LYS A 24 35.38 -35.64 -25.43
C LYS A 24 34.43 -34.64 -26.08
N GLU A 25 33.28 -35.14 -26.51
CA GLU A 25 32.14 -34.29 -26.83
C GLU A 25 31.91 -33.33 -25.65
N PRO A 26 31.67 -32.04 -25.91
CA PRO A 26 31.20 -31.15 -24.86
C PRO A 26 29.90 -31.75 -24.30
N PRO A 27 29.68 -31.70 -22.98
CA PRO A 27 28.44 -32.21 -22.40
C PRO A 27 27.28 -31.56 -23.14
N ASN A 28 26.45 -32.42 -23.72
CA ASN A 28 25.18 -32.09 -24.33
C ASN A 28 24.32 -31.41 -23.25
N ASN A 29 24.44 -30.09 -23.15
CA ASN A 29 23.58 -29.27 -22.33
C ASN A 29 22.26 -29.18 -23.10
N GLN A 30 21.52 -30.29 -23.11
CA GLN A 30 20.10 -30.28 -23.43
C GLN A 30 19.52 -29.20 -22.52
N GLY A 31 19.14 -28.08 -23.14
CA GLY A 31 18.61 -26.92 -22.44
C GLY A 31 17.52 -27.41 -21.52
N LYS A 32 17.79 -27.39 -20.22
CA LYS A 32 16.81 -27.74 -19.21
C LYS A 32 15.70 -26.71 -19.36
N GLU A 33 14.60 -27.13 -19.98
CA GLU A 33 13.43 -26.30 -20.19
C GLU A 33 13.04 -25.71 -18.84
N VAL A 34 13.07 -24.38 -18.75
CA VAL A 34 12.80 -23.69 -17.50
C VAL A 34 11.30 -23.78 -17.26
N VAL A 35 10.91 -24.65 -16.34
CA VAL A 35 9.51 -24.81 -15.92
C VAL A 35 9.12 -23.59 -15.08
N ILE A 36 8.20 -22.76 -15.59
CA ILE A 36 7.70 -21.57 -14.89
C ILE A 36 6.54 -21.99 -13.99
N SER A 37 6.66 -21.71 -12.69
CA SER A 37 5.59 -22.00 -11.73
C SER A 37 4.39 -21.08 -11.96
N MET A 38 3.21 -21.50 -11.50
CA MET A 38 2.00 -20.66 -11.56
C MET A 38 2.19 -19.33 -10.83
N ASP A 39 2.83 -19.35 -9.66
CA ASP A 39 3.10 -18.14 -8.88
C ASP A 39 4.03 -17.16 -9.62
N GLN A 40 5.06 -17.67 -10.28
CA GLN A 40 5.96 -16.86 -11.11
C GLN A 40 5.21 -16.25 -12.29
N ALA A 41 4.40 -17.04 -13.00
CA ALA A 41 3.63 -16.56 -14.14
C ALA A 41 2.60 -15.48 -13.74
N ILE A 42 1.92 -15.66 -12.60
CA ILE A 42 0.98 -14.67 -12.06
C ILE A 42 1.72 -13.40 -11.67
N THR A 43 2.78 -13.51 -10.85
CA THR A 43 3.55 -12.34 -10.38
C THR A 43 4.10 -11.54 -11.55
N GLU A 44 4.70 -12.19 -12.55
CA GLU A 44 5.21 -11.52 -13.74
C GLU A 44 4.10 -10.78 -14.51
N TYR A 45 2.93 -11.39 -14.64
CA TYR A 45 1.78 -10.76 -15.29
C TYR A 45 1.27 -9.54 -14.51
N LEU A 46 1.11 -9.66 -13.19
CA LEU A 46 0.63 -8.58 -12.34
C LEU A 46 1.57 -7.37 -12.37
N GLU A 47 2.88 -7.62 -12.31
CA GLU A 47 3.88 -6.54 -12.24
C GLU A 47 4.15 -5.88 -13.61
N ASN A 48 3.88 -6.56 -14.73
CA ASN A 48 4.33 -6.07 -16.05
C ASN A 48 3.23 -5.93 -17.10
N LYS A 49 2.05 -6.52 -16.93
CA LYS A 49 1.05 -6.64 -18.01
C LYS A 49 -0.37 -6.21 -17.64
N VAL A 50 -0.73 -6.18 -16.35
CA VAL A 50 -2.08 -5.73 -15.93
C VAL A 50 -2.34 -4.28 -16.33
N PHE A 51 -1.32 -3.43 -16.23
CA PHE A 51 -1.38 -2.05 -16.70
C PHE A 51 -0.60 -1.92 -18.01
N PRO A 52 -1.22 -1.42 -19.10
CA PRO A 52 -0.58 -1.36 -20.41
C PRO A 52 0.50 -0.28 -20.51
N ILE A 53 0.56 0.64 -19.53
CA ILE A 53 1.52 1.73 -19.49
C ILE A 53 2.62 1.33 -18.50
N PRO A 54 3.89 1.21 -18.94
CA PRO A 54 4.97 0.91 -18.03
C PRO A 54 5.20 2.09 -17.06
N PRO A 55 5.67 1.82 -15.84
CA PRO A 55 5.97 2.88 -14.89
C PRO A 55 7.07 3.82 -15.43
N PRO A 56 7.07 5.10 -15.02
CA PRO A 56 8.12 6.03 -15.41
C PRO A 56 9.51 5.58 -14.91
N PRO A 57 10.61 6.09 -15.51
CA PRO A 57 11.96 5.77 -15.06
C PRO A 57 12.15 6.01 -13.55
N GLY A 58 12.82 5.07 -12.88
CA GLY A 58 13.02 5.12 -11.43
C GLY A 58 11.82 4.64 -10.61
N VAL A 59 10.73 4.20 -11.24
CA VAL A 59 9.57 3.58 -10.60
C VAL A 59 9.45 2.12 -11.06
N LYS A 60 9.10 1.23 -10.13
CA LYS A 60 8.89 -0.19 -10.38
C LYS A 60 7.57 -0.64 -9.78
N THR A 61 6.86 -1.52 -10.48
CA THR A 61 5.64 -2.15 -10.00
C THR A 61 5.96 -3.42 -9.22
N PHE A 62 5.29 -3.59 -8.09
CA PHE A 62 5.32 -4.79 -7.25
C PHE A 62 3.90 -5.28 -7.06
N ALA A 63 3.71 -6.59 -6.97
CA ALA A 63 2.39 -7.15 -6.76
C ALA A 63 2.37 -8.27 -5.72
N ALA A 64 1.24 -8.40 -5.03
CA ALA A 64 0.90 -9.53 -4.18
C ALA A 64 -0.56 -9.92 -4.43
N TYR A 65 -0.91 -11.17 -4.17
CA TYR A 65 -2.28 -11.63 -4.39
C TYR A 65 -2.67 -12.70 -3.37
N ASP A 66 -3.98 -12.76 -3.10
CA ASP A 66 -4.62 -13.80 -2.29
C ASP A 66 -5.45 -14.68 -3.21
N LEU A 67 -5.01 -15.91 -3.43
CA LEU A 67 -5.66 -16.86 -4.32
C LEU A 67 -6.91 -17.44 -3.66
N PHE A 68 -8.07 -17.25 -4.28
CA PHE A 68 -9.34 -17.81 -3.81
C PHE A 68 -9.51 -19.25 -4.26
N GLY A 69 -9.17 -19.54 -5.51
CA GLY A 69 -9.31 -20.86 -6.09
C GLY A 69 -8.99 -20.89 -7.58
N LEU A 70 -9.02 -22.11 -8.12
CA LEU A 70 -8.83 -22.40 -9.54
C LEU A 70 -10.09 -23.07 -10.09
N SER A 71 -10.51 -22.69 -11.29
CA SER A 71 -11.50 -23.44 -12.08
C SER A 71 -10.92 -23.84 -13.43
N GLY A 72 -11.56 -24.79 -14.11
CA GLY A 72 -11.15 -25.27 -15.44
C GLY A 72 -10.65 -26.71 -15.43
N ASN A 73 -10.72 -27.33 -16.60
CA ASN A 73 -10.30 -28.72 -16.83
C ASN A 73 -9.24 -28.74 -17.94
N GLY A 74 -8.18 -29.52 -17.75
CA GLY A 74 -7.11 -29.67 -18.75
C GLY A 74 -6.06 -28.55 -18.67
N SER A 75 -5.61 -28.08 -19.84
CA SER A 75 -4.49 -27.13 -19.97
C SER A 75 -4.89 -25.66 -19.78
N GLU A 76 -6.19 -25.32 -19.75
CA GLU A 76 -6.65 -23.96 -19.49
C GLU A 76 -7.35 -23.89 -18.14
N LYS A 77 -6.96 -22.92 -17.32
CA LYS A 77 -7.47 -22.71 -15.96
C LYS A 77 -7.79 -21.24 -15.74
N VAL A 78 -8.73 -20.96 -14.85
CA VAL A 78 -9.00 -19.60 -14.38
C VAL A 78 -8.62 -19.52 -12.91
N ALA A 79 -7.73 -18.59 -12.56
CA ALA A 79 -7.38 -18.30 -11.18
C ALA A 79 -8.17 -17.08 -10.70
N TYR A 80 -8.97 -17.26 -9.65
CA TYR A 80 -9.70 -16.19 -8.99
C TYR A 80 -8.92 -15.73 -7.78
N MET A 81 -8.70 -14.42 -7.66
CA MET A 81 -7.88 -13.87 -6.60
C MET A 81 -8.31 -12.46 -6.23
N TRP A 82 -7.79 -12.00 -5.10
CA TRP A 82 -7.67 -10.58 -4.82
C TRP A 82 -6.24 -10.14 -5.12
N ALA A 83 -6.07 -9.09 -5.92
CA ALA A 83 -4.75 -8.58 -6.29
C ALA A 83 -4.50 -7.21 -5.67
N ARG A 84 -3.31 -7.05 -5.09
CA ARG A 84 -2.73 -5.75 -4.76
C ARG A 84 -1.53 -5.49 -5.66
N ILE A 85 -1.55 -4.35 -6.34
CA ILE A 85 -0.50 -3.91 -7.25
C ILE A 85 -0.09 -2.50 -6.84
N GLU A 86 1.20 -2.27 -6.64
CA GLU A 86 1.72 -1.02 -6.12
C GLU A 86 2.94 -0.56 -6.94
N GLU A 87 2.93 0.70 -7.34
CA GLU A 87 4.09 1.37 -7.93
C GLU A 87 4.94 1.98 -6.83
N TYR A 88 6.25 1.72 -6.89
CA TYR A 88 7.22 2.17 -5.90
C TYR A 88 8.35 2.93 -6.59
N GLY A 89 8.71 4.09 -6.04
CA GLY A 89 9.95 4.77 -6.38
C GLY A 89 11.13 3.95 -5.86
N VAL A 90 12.02 3.56 -6.76
CA VAL A 90 13.19 2.72 -6.47
C VAL A 90 14.50 3.39 -6.89
N ASP A 91 14.43 4.66 -7.28
CA ASP A 91 15.58 5.50 -7.62
C ASP A 91 15.57 6.75 -6.71
N PRO A 92 16.68 7.09 -6.03
CA PRO A 92 16.77 8.27 -5.17
C PRO A 92 16.40 9.59 -5.88
N SER A 93 16.62 9.69 -7.19
CA SER A 93 16.31 10.90 -7.98
C SER A 93 14.82 11.20 -8.10
N VAL A 94 13.98 10.17 -8.03
CA VAL A 94 12.53 10.34 -7.97
C VAL A 94 12.02 10.28 -6.52
N GLY A 95 12.81 9.69 -5.61
CA GLY A 95 12.50 9.44 -4.20
C GLY A 95 12.11 7.97 -3.96
N ILE A 96 12.60 7.37 -2.89
CA ILE A 96 12.23 6.00 -2.51
C ILE A 96 10.91 6.02 -1.77
N GLY A 97 9.94 5.20 -2.18
CA GLY A 97 8.64 5.14 -1.50
C GLY A 97 7.45 4.83 -2.42
N PRO A 98 6.27 4.57 -1.83
CA PRO A 98 5.06 4.23 -2.58
C PRO A 98 4.57 5.40 -3.43
N ARG A 99 3.94 5.11 -4.57
CA ARG A 99 3.44 6.11 -5.53
C ARG A 99 1.96 5.99 -5.80
N SER A 100 1.54 4.80 -6.19
CA SER A 100 0.16 4.49 -6.53
C SER A 100 -0.11 3.05 -6.16
N ALA A 101 -1.33 2.75 -5.74
CA ALA A 101 -1.75 1.40 -5.41
C ALA A 101 -3.11 1.11 -6.03
N SER A 102 -3.31 -0.12 -6.46
CA SER A 102 -4.59 -0.65 -6.92
C SER A 102 -4.87 -1.96 -6.19
N ASN A 103 -6.10 -2.11 -5.73
CA ASN A 103 -6.53 -3.22 -4.92
C ASN A 103 -7.92 -3.68 -5.36
N PHE A 104 -8.01 -4.85 -6.00
CA PHE A 104 -9.26 -5.30 -6.62
C PHE A 104 -9.30 -6.82 -6.83
N PRO A 105 -10.51 -7.42 -6.91
CA PRO A 105 -10.63 -8.82 -7.29
C PRO A 105 -10.34 -8.99 -8.79
N LEU A 106 -9.61 -10.06 -9.12
CA LEU A 106 -9.12 -10.35 -10.47
C LEU A 106 -9.32 -11.82 -10.82
N ALA A 107 -9.70 -12.10 -12.06
CA ALA A 107 -9.67 -13.45 -12.63
C ALA A 107 -8.61 -13.51 -13.74
N LEU A 108 -7.62 -14.40 -13.60
CA LEU A 108 -6.57 -14.61 -14.60
C LEU A 108 -6.81 -15.90 -15.38
N ILE A 109 -6.65 -15.84 -16.70
CA ILE A 109 -6.70 -17.01 -17.59
C ILE A 109 -5.28 -17.55 -17.72
N LEU A 110 -5.09 -18.80 -17.29
CA LEU A 110 -3.83 -19.50 -17.25
C LEU A 110 -3.82 -20.63 -18.27
N LYS A 111 -2.70 -20.78 -18.97
CA LYS A 111 -2.40 -21.93 -19.82
C LYS A 111 -1.25 -22.73 -19.21
N GLU A 112 -1.45 -24.03 -19.04
CA GLU A 112 -0.46 -24.99 -18.54
C GLU A 112 -0.01 -25.92 -19.69
N GLU A 113 1.28 -25.88 -20.01
CA GLU A 113 1.91 -26.73 -21.03
C GLU A 113 3.22 -27.29 -20.48
N ASN A 114 3.40 -28.62 -20.54
CA ASN A 114 4.57 -29.32 -20.02
C ASN A 114 4.93 -28.97 -18.55
N GLY A 115 3.91 -28.66 -17.73
CA GLY A 115 4.07 -28.24 -16.33
C GLY A 115 4.48 -26.77 -16.13
N SER A 116 4.63 -26.00 -17.22
CA SER A 116 4.90 -24.57 -17.18
C SER A 116 3.61 -23.77 -17.34
N PHE A 117 3.48 -22.66 -16.61
CA PHE A 117 2.30 -21.80 -16.66
C PHE A 117 2.56 -20.51 -17.45
N THR A 118 1.52 -19.99 -18.09
CA THR A 118 1.52 -18.66 -18.72
C THR A 118 0.16 -18.01 -18.53
N VAL A 119 0.13 -16.73 -18.18
CA VAL A 119 -1.12 -15.95 -18.16
C VAL A 119 -1.41 -15.43 -19.56
N THR A 120 -2.58 -15.78 -20.10
CA THR A 120 -3.01 -15.44 -21.46
C THR A 120 -4.06 -14.33 -21.50
N GLY A 121 -4.62 -13.93 -20.35
CA GLY A 121 -5.53 -12.81 -20.24
C GLY A 121 -6.09 -12.62 -18.83
N ASP A 122 -6.90 -11.58 -18.65
CA ASP A 122 -7.56 -11.25 -17.39
C ASP A 122 -9.00 -10.75 -17.59
N HIS A 123 -9.81 -10.90 -16.52
CA HIS A 123 -11.11 -10.28 -16.38
C HIS A 123 -11.16 -9.48 -15.09
N ARG A 124 -11.52 -8.20 -15.23
CA ARG A 124 -11.67 -7.24 -14.14
C ARG A 124 -13.12 -6.81 -14.02
N PRO A 125 -13.65 -6.65 -12.80
CA PRO A 125 -14.92 -5.96 -12.64
C PRO A 125 -14.85 -4.55 -13.24
N GLY A 126 -15.98 -4.06 -13.78
CA GLY A 126 -16.11 -2.65 -14.11
C GLY A 126 -16.13 -1.76 -12.86
N ASP A 127 -16.20 -0.45 -13.06
CA ASP A 127 -16.20 0.51 -11.95
C ASP A 127 -17.61 0.98 -11.55
N GLY A 128 -17.71 1.63 -10.38
CA GLY A 128 -18.92 2.32 -9.93
C GLY A 128 -20.13 1.41 -9.81
N SER A 129 -21.28 1.84 -10.35
CA SER A 129 -22.53 1.06 -10.30
C SER A 129 -22.48 -0.24 -11.10
N GLY A 130 -21.52 -0.39 -12.02
CA GLY A 130 -21.29 -1.61 -12.78
C GLY A 130 -20.40 -2.62 -12.08
N TRP A 131 -19.78 -2.26 -10.95
CA TRP A 131 -18.79 -3.10 -10.27
C TRP A 131 -19.39 -4.42 -9.78
N TRP A 132 -20.43 -4.37 -8.95
CA TRP A 132 -21.01 -5.58 -8.37
C TRP A 132 -21.63 -6.52 -9.42
N PRO A 133 -22.43 -6.03 -10.40
CA PRO A 133 -22.88 -6.88 -11.50
C PRO A 133 -21.74 -7.59 -12.24
N SER A 134 -20.61 -6.89 -12.44
CA SER A 134 -19.44 -7.48 -13.09
C SER A 134 -18.76 -8.53 -12.22
N VAL A 135 -18.66 -8.30 -10.91
CA VAL A 135 -18.17 -9.32 -9.96
C VAL A 135 -19.03 -10.58 -10.05
N GLN A 136 -20.35 -10.44 -10.06
CA GLN A 136 -21.26 -11.59 -10.14
C GLN A 136 -21.14 -12.35 -11.47
N GLN A 137 -20.78 -11.67 -12.56
CA GLN A 137 -20.56 -12.29 -13.86
C GLN A 137 -19.20 -13.00 -13.97
N ILE A 138 -18.15 -12.43 -13.37
CA ILE A 138 -16.78 -12.92 -13.50
C ILE A 138 -16.48 -14.02 -12.48
N PHE A 139 -16.94 -13.88 -11.24
CA PHE A 139 -16.56 -14.73 -10.12
C PHE A 139 -17.66 -15.74 -9.77
N PRO A 140 -17.29 -17.00 -9.47
CA PRO A 140 -18.19 -17.97 -8.86
C PRO A 140 -18.85 -17.43 -7.58
N ALA A 141 -20.10 -17.82 -7.35
CA ALA A 141 -20.91 -17.34 -6.22
C ALA A 141 -20.27 -17.59 -4.84
N GLU A 142 -19.47 -18.66 -4.71
CA GLU A 142 -18.74 -18.99 -3.49
C GLU A 142 -17.71 -17.93 -3.05
N TYR A 143 -17.24 -17.06 -3.96
CA TYR A 143 -16.28 -16.00 -3.62
C TYR A 143 -16.93 -14.63 -3.37
N HIS A 144 -18.23 -14.48 -3.62
CA HIS A 144 -18.94 -13.20 -3.56
C HIS A 144 -18.87 -12.54 -2.18
N GLU A 145 -19.15 -13.29 -1.12
CA GLU A 145 -19.06 -12.77 0.26
C GLU A 145 -17.62 -12.41 0.66
N ARG A 146 -16.64 -13.22 0.24
CA ARG A 146 -15.21 -12.92 0.49
C ARG A 146 -14.79 -11.63 -0.20
N ILE A 147 -15.24 -11.39 -1.42
CA ILE A 147 -14.96 -10.18 -2.20
C ILE A 147 -15.61 -8.95 -1.54
N LEU A 148 -16.89 -9.02 -1.16
CA LEU A 148 -17.60 -7.90 -0.51
C LEU A 148 -16.98 -7.51 0.83
N ASN A 149 -16.53 -8.50 1.59
CA ASN A 149 -16.00 -8.30 2.93
C ASN A 149 -14.46 -8.29 2.98
N TYR A 150 -13.76 -8.28 1.84
CA TYR A 150 -12.31 -8.49 1.81
C TYR A 150 -11.54 -7.51 2.71
N HIS A 151 -11.96 -6.24 2.72
CA HIS A 151 -11.41 -5.19 3.59
C HIS A 151 -11.55 -5.48 5.09
N ARG A 152 -12.52 -6.29 5.51
CA ARG A 152 -12.76 -6.66 6.92
C ARG A 152 -11.96 -7.87 7.38
N LEU A 153 -11.37 -8.62 6.45
CA LEU A 153 -10.69 -9.89 6.75
C LEU A 153 -9.23 -9.70 7.20
N GLY A 154 -8.70 -8.48 7.21
CA GLY A 154 -7.28 -8.20 7.49
C GLY A 154 -6.32 -8.68 6.40
N LYS A 155 -6.80 -9.39 5.37
CA LYS A 155 -5.99 -9.94 4.27
C LYS A 155 -5.28 -8.88 3.43
N SER A 156 -5.80 -7.65 3.37
CA SER A 156 -5.11 -6.53 2.74
C SER A 156 -3.75 -6.26 3.40
N GLN A 157 -3.65 -6.37 4.73
CA GLN A 157 -2.41 -6.11 5.48
C GLN A 157 -1.33 -7.15 5.17
N GLU A 158 -1.72 -8.42 4.99
CA GLU A 158 -0.80 -9.49 4.59
C GLU A 158 -0.22 -9.23 3.18
N LEU A 159 -1.03 -8.71 2.25
CA LEU A 159 -0.58 -8.36 0.90
C LEU A 159 0.37 -7.15 0.93
N ASP A 160 0.09 -6.15 1.76
CA ASP A 160 0.94 -4.98 1.94
C ASP A 160 2.33 -5.38 2.45
N GLN A 161 2.37 -6.22 3.48
CA GLN A 161 3.61 -6.74 4.05
C GLN A 161 4.44 -7.50 3.00
N THR A 162 3.77 -8.33 2.19
CA THR A 162 4.40 -9.06 1.09
C THR A 162 5.03 -8.12 0.06
N ILE A 163 4.35 -7.02 -0.29
CA ILE A 163 4.89 -6.00 -1.20
C ILE A 163 6.11 -5.30 -0.59
N ILE A 164 6.04 -4.90 0.68
CA ILE A 164 7.15 -4.25 1.39
C ILE A 164 8.38 -5.15 1.39
N GLU A 165 8.22 -6.43 1.69
CA GLU A 165 9.32 -7.40 1.66
C GLU A 165 9.94 -7.53 0.26
N LYS A 166 9.11 -7.58 -0.79
CA LYS A 166 9.59 -7.60 -2.18
C LYS A 166 10.35 -6.32 -2.54
N VAL A 167 9.87 -5.15 -2.12
CA VAL A 167 10.54 -3.87 -2.33
C VAL A 167 11.90 -3.84 -1.65
N ASN A 168 11.95 -4.19 -0.36
CA ASN A 168 13.19 -4.19 0.41
C ASN A 168 14.24 -5.14 -0.20
N ASN A 169 13.82 -6.35 -0.55
CA ASN A 169 14.69 -7.29 -1.25
C ASN A 169 15.19 -6.72 -2.57
N TYR A 170 14.33 -6.07 -3.35
CA TYR A 170 14.72 -5.42 -4.60
C TYR A 170 15.75 -4.31 -4.38
N LEU A 171 15.53 -3.40 -3.43
CA LEU A 171 16.45 -2.29 -3.12
C LEU A 171 17.85 -2.79 -2.75
N ILE A 172 17.92 -3.85 -1.92
CA ILE A 172 19.19 -4.52 -1.60
C ILE A 172 19.86 -5.06 -2.87
N THR A 173 19.11 -5.72 -3.76
CA THR A 173 19.68 -6.29 -4.99
C THR A 173 20.26 -5.24 -5.95
N VAL A 174 19.73 -4.01 -5.92
CA VAL A 174 20.22 -2.91 -6.77
C VAL A 174 21.28 -2.04 -6.08
N GLY A 175 21.79 -2.47 -4.92
CA GLY A 175 22.85 -1.77 -4.19
C GLY A 175 22.39 -0.46 -3.54
N ILE A 176 21.08 -0.30 -3.34
CA ILE A 176 20.52 0.76 -2.49
C ILE A 176 20.43 0.15 -1.10
N ASP A 177 21.59 -0.04 -0.47
CA ASP A 177 21.68 -0.39 0.94
C ASP A 177 21.46 0.88 1.78
N ASN A 178 20.53 0.84 2.72
CA ASN A 178 20.40 1.85 3.78
C ASN A 178 21.53 1.73 4.83
N THR A 179 22.79 1.49 4.42
CA THR A 179 23.96 1.30 5.32
C THR A 179 24.59 2.61 5.80
N ALA A 180 23.76 3.64 6.05
CA ALA A 180 24.10 4.79 6.90
C ALA A 180 23.23 4.85 8.17
N ALA A 181 22.48 3.79 8.50
CA ALA A 181 21.68 3.67 9.72
C ALA A 181 22.02 2.42 10.56
N SER A 182 23.18 1.80 10.36
CA SER A 182 23.58 0.59 11.10
C SER A 182 24.56 0.90 12.22
N GLU A 183 24.09 1.61 13.25
CA GLU A 183 24.58 1.49 14.63
C GLU A 183 23.51 1.96 15.64
N ASP A 184 22.21 1.77 15.35
CA ASP A 184 21.14 1.65 16.38
C ASP A 184 19.80 1.06 15.85
N GLU A 185 19.78 0.35 14.72
CA GLU A 185 18.53 -0.22 14.17
C GLU A 185 18.65 -1.72 13.90
N THR A 186 18.70 -2.49 14.99
CA THR A 186 18.16 -3.85 15.04
C THR A 186 16.98 -3.91 15.99
N ALA A 187 16.07 -2.93 15.88
CA ALA A 187 14.78 -2.87 16.55
C ALA A 187 13.69 -2.40 15.55
N SER A 188 12.58 -3.15 15.51
CA SER A 188 11.27 -2.86 14.89
C SER A 188 11.18 -2.56 13.39
N LEU A 189 10.50 -3.47 12.66
CA LEU A 189 9.68 -3.11 11.50
C LEU A 189 8.73 -1.99 11.94
N ASP A 190 8.74 -0.88 11.20
CA ASP A 190 8.28 0.42 11.67
C ASP A 190 6.81 0.43 12.15
N GLU A 191 6.62 0.52 13.46
CA GLU A 191 5.37 0.91 14.12
C GLU A 191 5.01 2.40 13.84
N ASN A 192 5.80 3.14 13.05
CA ASN A 192 5.69 4.59 12.89
C ASN A 192 4.93 5.10 11.65
N ASN A 193 4.23 4.27 10.87
CA ASN A 193 3.42 4.81 9.75
C ASN A 193 1.99 5.23 10.19
N PHE A 194 1.85 5.66 11.44
CA PHE A 194 0.63 6.22 12.01
C PHE A 194 0.61 7.74 11.86
N ASN A 195 -0.37 8.27 11.15
CA ASN A 195 -0.62 9.69 11.03
C ASN A 195 -2.11 9.96 11.14
N LEU A 196 -2.49 11.09 11.71
CA LEU A 196 -3.86 11.54 11.78
C LEU A 196 -4.04 13.02 11.41
N ILE A 197 -5.22 13.31 10.87
CA ILE A 197 -5.86 14.62 10.92
C ILE A 197 -6.99 14.51 11.95
N LEU A 198 -6.92 15.32 12.99
CA LEU A 198 -8.05 15.54 13.92
C LEU A 198 -8.57 16.96 13.74
N LYS A 199 -9.86 17.08 13.45
CA LYS A 199 -10.59 18.33 13.54
C LYS A 199 -11.54 18.29 14.73
N TYR A 200 -11.60 19.37 15.51
CA TYR A 200 -12.44 19.43 16.72
C TYR A 200 -12.89 20.85 17.10
N GLY A 201 -13.84 20.91 18.04
CA GLY A 201 -14.47 22.15 18.50
C GLY A 201 -15.76 22.46 17.72
N VAL A 202 -16.36 23.62 17.99
CA VAL A 202 -17.58 24.03 17.29
C VAL A 202 -17.30 24.19 15.81
N GLY A 203 -18.00 23.41 14.97
CA GLY A 203 -17.79 23.36 13.53
C GLY A 203 -16.43 22.78 13.10
N ALA A 204 -15.76 22.00 13.97
CA ALA A 204 -14.52 21.30 13.67
C ALA A 204 -13.38 22.22 13.14
N LYS A 205 -13.24 23.40 13.74
CA LYS A 205 -12.34 24.47 13.25
C LYS A 205 -10.91 24.40 13.82
N ASN A 206 -10.67 23.69 14.91
CA ASN A 206 -9.31 23.38 15.35
C ASN A 206 -8.83 22.15 14.57
N ILE A 207 -7.60 22.17 14.07
CA ILE A 207 -7.07 21.12 13.20
C ILE A 207 -5.66 20.75 13.66
N LEU A 208 -5.47 19.50 14.08
CA LEU A 208 -4.15 18.88 14.14
C LEU A 208 -3.94 18.09 12.85
N ASN A 209 -2.88 18.40 12.11
CA ASN A 209 -2.47 17.66 10.91
C ASN A 209 -1.04 17.14 11.11
N THR A 210 -0.93 15.85 11.45
CA THR A 210 0.38 15.21 11.69
C THR A 210 1.10 14.83 10.40
N PHE A 211 0.39 14.72 9.27
CA PHE A 211 1.02 14.50 7.95
C PHE A 211 1.92 15.67 7.54
N GLU A 212 1.50 16.88 7.91
CA GLU A 212 2.21 18.13 7.59
C GLU A 212 2.96 18.70 8.81
N GLY A 213 2.78 18.12 10.00
CA GLY A 213 3.38 18.63 11.24
C GLY A 213 2.88 20.03 11.61
N ILE A 214 1.59 20.30 11.45
CA ILE A 214 0.97 21.61 11.74
C ILE A 214 -0.24 21.49 12.66
N TYR A 215 -0.47 22.58 13.38
CA TYR A 215 -1.69 22.80 14.15
C TYR A 215 -2.33 24.14 13.80
N THR A 216 -3.63 24.12 13.52
CA THR A 216 -4.46 25.29 13.26
C THR A 216 -5.44 25.48 14.41
N LYS A 217 -5.32 26.63 15.08
CA LYS A 217 -6.20 27.03 16.17
C LYS A 217 -7.35 27.88 15.63
N ASP A 218 -8.56 27.53 16.04
CA ASP A 218 -9.72 28.39 15.85
C ASP A 218 -9.62 29.62 16.74
N MET A 219 -9.81 30.80 16.16
CA MET A 219 -9.78 32.08 16.87
C MET A 219 -11.15 32.74 16.97
N ILE A 220 -12.21 32.00 16.61
CA ILE A 220 -13.64 32.36 16.72
C ILE A 220 -14.00 33.55 15.84
N LEU A 221 -13.72 34.77 16.30
CA LEU A 221 -13.96 36.02 15.58
C LEU A 221 -12.81 36.41 14.66
N ASP A 222 -11.59 35.97 15.00
CA ASP A 222 -10.40 36.23 14.20
C ASP A 222 -10.13 35.11 13.20
N PRO A 223 -9.34 35.38 12.15
CA PRO A 223 -8.82 34.34 11.27
C PRO A 223 -8.06 33.26 12.08
N PRO A 224 -8.16 31.98 11.67
CA PRO A 224 -7.45 30.90 12.36
C PRO A 224 -5.94 31.11 12.27
N ILE A 225 -5.23 30.71 13.33
CA ILE A 225 -3.76 30.80 13.39
C ILE A 225 -3.17 29.40 13.22
N THR A 226 -2.23 29.26 12.28
CA THR A 226 -1.49 28.02 12.05
C THR A 226 -0.07 28.14 12.60
N THR A 227 0.40 27.11 13.29
CA THR A 227 1.80 26.97 13.72
C THR A 227 2.34 25.61 13.34
N LYS A 228 3.66 25.52 13.13
CA LYS A 228 4.34 24.24 13.09
C LYS A 228 4.17 23.56 14.44
N MET A 229 3.77 22.30 14.45
CA MET A 229 3.60 21.47 15.64
C MET A 229 3.70 20.00 15.25
N GLU A 230 4.79 19.36 15.66
CA GLU A 230 5.02 17.94 15.45
C GLU A 230 4.76 17.19 16.77
N LEU A 231 4.10 16.05 16.67
CA LEU A 231 4.00 15.10 17.77
C LEU A 231 5.19 14.14 17.72
N THR A 232 5.72 13.75 18.87
CA THR A 232 6.78 12.75 18.93
C THR A 232 6.21 11.36 18.65
N SER A 233 7.09 10.41 18.34
CA SER A 233 6.69 9.00 18.16
C SER A 233 5.99 8.45 19.40
N GLU A 234 6.43 8.79 20.62
CA GLU A 234 5.75 8.33 21.84
C GLU A 234 4.33 8.90 21.98
N GLU A 235 4.14 10.16 21.61
CA GLU A 235 2.82 10.81 21.65
C GLU A 235 1.88 10.21 20.59
N LEU A 236 2.37 9.99 19.37
CA LEU A 236 1.64 9.31 18.31
C LEU A 236 1.26 7.88 18.72
N ASN A 237 2.19 7.12 19.31
CA ASN A 237 1.93 5.78 19.82
C ASN A 237 0.90 5.79 20.95
N SER A 238 0.94 6.78 21.85
CA SER A 238 -0.08 6.95 22.89
C SER A 238 -1.48 7.16 22.31
N ILE A 239 -1.59 7.95 21.24
CA ILE A 239 -2.86 8.18 20.53
C ILE A 239 -3.34 6.88 19.87
N TYR A 240 -2.46 6.20 19.14
CA TYR A 240 -2.79 4.95 18.45
C TYR A 240 -3.25 3.86 19.43
N ASN A 241 -2.55 3.71 20.56
CA ASN A 241 -2.96 2.78 21.62
C ASN A 241 -4.35 3.10 22.16
N LYS A 242 -4.66 4.39 22.40
CA LYS A 242 -5.99 4.82 22.84
C LYS A 242 -7.06 4.54 21.78
N MET A 243 -6.74 4.66 20.48
CA MET A 243 -7.63 4.28 19.39
C MET A 243 -7.93 2.78 19.39
N ASN A 244 -6.92 1.94 19.61
CA ASN A 244 -7.08 0.49 19.71
C ASN A 244 -7.92 0.09 20.95
N GLU A 245 -7.69 0.71 22.11
CA GLU A 245 -8.47 0.47 23.34
C GLU A 245 -9.97 0.65 23.14
N ILE A 246 -10.37 1.61 22.31
CA ILE A 246 -11.79 1.90 22.04
C ILE A 246 -12.32 1.17 20.81
N ASN A 247 -11.51 0.36 20.13
CA ASN A 247 -11.82 -0.25 18.83
C ASN A 247 -12.23 0.80 17.77
N PHE A 248 -11.50 1.91 17.69
CA PHE A 248 -11.80 3.06 16.82
C PHE A 248 -12.10 2.65 15.37
N PHE A 249 -11.32 1.72 14.82
CA PHE A 249 -11.45 1.26 13.43
C PHE A 249 -12.76 0.51 13.14
N THR A 250 -13.53 0.13 14.18
CA THR A 250 -14.85 -0.50 14.02
C THR A 250 -16.02 0.48 14.04
N TYR A 251 -15.77 1.76 14.38
CA TYR A 251 -16.81 2.78 14.35
C TYR A 251 -17.30 3.03 12.92
N PRO A 252 -18.58 3.37 12.73
CA PRO A 252 -19.07 3.81 11.42
C PRO A 252 -18.36 5.08 10.97
N ASP A 253 -18.28 5.30 9.65
CA ASP A 253 -17.67 6.52 9.08
C ASP A 253 -18.43 7.79 9.51
N VAL A 254 -19.73 7.68 9.75
CA VAL A 254 -20.55 8.71 10.38
C VAL A 254 -21.08 8.14 11.69
N PHE A 255 -20.55 8.63 12.81
CA PHE A 255 -20.99 8.20 14.14
C PHE A 255 -22.13 9.08 14.64
N THR A 256 -23.19 8.42 15.12
CA THR A 256 -24.37 9.06 15.70
C THR A 256 -24.76 8.32 16.98
N VAL A 257 -25.10 9.06 18.03
CA VAL A 257 -25.63 8.44 19.25
C VAL A 257 -27.05 7.95 18.99
N PRO A 258 -27.38 6.67 19.27
CA PRO A 258 -28.75 6.18 19.15
C PRO A 258 -29.69 6.98 20.07
N VAL A 259 -30.75 7.50 19.50
CA VAL A 259 -31.75 8.28 20.22
C VAL A 259 -32.87 7.38 20.77
N GLY A 260 -33.19 7.57 22.04
CA GLY A 260 -34.37 6.98 22.68
C GLY A 260 -35.60 7.88 22.56
N THR A 261 -36.59 7.68 23.44
CA THR A 261 -37.82 8.49 23.47
C THR A 261 -37.61 9.91 23.99
N GLU A 262 -36.58 10.13 24.82
CA GLU A 262 -36.16 11.44 25.30
C GLU A 262 -34.75 11.71 24.78
N VAL A 263 -34.57 12.85 24.10
CA VAL A 263 -33.29 13.27 23.52
C VAL A 263 -32.92 14.60 24.13
N GLY A 264 -31.79 14.65 24.84
CA GLY A 264 -31.14 15.89 25.20
C GLY A 264 -30.26 16.35 24.04
N MET A 265 -30.42 17.61 23.61
CA MET A 265 -29.58 18.22 22.59
C MET A 265 -28.96 19.51 23.12
N ILE A 266 -27.73 19.80 22.70
CA ILE A 266 -27.03 21.04 23.02
C ILE A 266 -26.69 21.83 21.77
N THR A 267 -26.67 23.15 21.90
CA THR A 267 -26.18 24.07 20.87
C THR A 267 -25.52 25.26 21.57
N PRO A 268 -24.30 25.67 21.18
CA PRO A 268 -23.45 25.01 20.19
C PRO A 268 -22.97 23.63 20.66
N TYR A 269 -22.64 22.75 19.72
CA TYR A 269 -22.04 21.44 19.98
C TYR A 269 -20.66 21.34 19.33
N ASN A 270 -19.87 20.37 19.79
CA ASN A 270 -18.59 20.06 19.15
C ASN A 270 -18.82 19.15 17.95
N SER A 271 -18.10 19.43 16.86
CA SER A 271 -18.01 18.53 15.72
C SER A 271 -16.60 17.99 15.64
N TYR A 272 -16.49 16.71 15.31
CA TYR A 272 -15.22 16.00 15.18
C TYR A 272 -15.10 15.39 13.79
N TYR A 273 -13.88 15.44 13.25
CA TYR A 273 -13.50 14.67 12.07
C TYR A 273 -12.13 14.06 12.30
N PHE A 274 -12.02 12.77 12.02
CA PHE A 274 -10.78 12.02 12.03
C PHE A 274 -10.51 11.53 10.62
N GLN A 275 -9.27 11.67 10.18
CA GLN A 275 -8.68 10.89 9.09
C GLN A 275 -7.42 10.25 9.66
N VAL A 276 -7.42 8.93 9.78
CA VAL A 276 -6.34 8.17 10.41
C VAL A 276 -5.71 7.27 9.35
N ARG A 277 -4.42 7.44 9.12
CA ARG A 277 -3.58 6.53 8.35
C ARG A 277 -2.80 5.64 9.29
N HIS A 278 -2.86 4.33 9.06
CA HIS A 278 -1.96 3.37 9.69
C HIS A 278 -1.51 2.37 8.61
N GLY A 279 -0.24 2.44 8.22
CA GLY A 279 0.25 1.73 7.04
C GLY A 279 -0.46 2.23 5.78
N SER A 280 -1.11 1.32 5.03
CA SER A 280 -1.87 1.67 3.82
C SER A 280 -3.36 1.94 4.07
N GLU A 281 -3.86 1.67 5.28
CA GLU A 281 -5.27 1.87 5.63
C GLU A 281 -5.54 3.33 5.95
N ILE A 282 -6.63 3.87 5.41
CA ILE A 282 -7.19 5.16 5.79
C ILE A 282 -8.58 4.92 6.37
N LYS A 283 -8.77 5.35 7.61
CA LYS A 283 -10.06 5.37 8.28
C LYS A 283 -10.53 6.81 8.47
N GLU A 284 -11.74 7.10 8.00
CA GLU A 284 -12.41 8.36 8.27
C GLU A 284 -13.55 8.16 9.28
N LEU A 285 -13.75 9.17 10.13
CA LEU A 285 -14.87 9.24 11.07
C LEU A 285 -15.30 10.69 11.26
N SER A 286 -16.56 10.99 11.01
CA SER A 286 -17.20 12.27 11.36
C SER A 286 -18.22 12.06 12.47
N TRP A 287 -18.29 13.01 13.40
CA TRP A 287 -19.23 12.97 14.52
C TRP A 287 -19.63 14.36 14.97
N ASP A 288 -20.93 14.63 14.99
CA ASP A 288 -21.53 15.79 15.67
C ASP A 288 -22.00 15.38 17.07
N ASP A 289 -21.37 15.95 18.10
CA ASP A 289 -21.59 15.63 19.50
C ASP A 289 -22.72 16.47 20.12
N GLU A 290 -23.86 16.49 19.42
CA GLU A 290 -25.03 17.29 19.81
C GLU A 290 -25.94 16.60 20.84
N ILE A 291 -25.89 15.26 20.91
CA ILE A 291 -26.75 14.43 21.76
C ILE A 291 -26.09 14.24 23.14
N THR A 292 -26.77 14.67 24.21
CA THR A 292 -26.27 14.60 25.59
C THR A 292 -26.63 13.32 26.34
N ASN A 293 -27.41 12.44 25.72
CA ASN A 293 -27.73 11.13 26.28
C ASN A 293 -26.45 10.32 26.54
N GLN A 294 -26.44 9.57 27.65
CA GLN A 294 -25.32 8.69 27.98
C GLN A 294 -25.12 7.63 26.89
N ASN A 295 -23.91 7.54 26.38
CA ASN A 295 -23.53 6.55 25.39
C ASN A 295 -22.06 6.20 25.56
N ILE A 296 -21.78 4.93 25.84
CA ILE A 296 -20.43 4.45 26.17
C ILE A 296 -19.45 4.65 25.01
N ASP A 297 -19.90 4.54 23.77
CA ASP A 297 -19.05 4.68 22.59
C ASP A 297 -18.75 6.16 22.30
N ALA A 298 -19.71 7.05 22.55
CA ALA A 298 -19.50 8.49 22.53
C ALA A 298 -18.53 8.94 23.64
N ASP A 299 -18.68 8.40 24.85
CA ASP A 299 -17.81 8.72 25.99
C ASP A 299 -16.35 8.33 25.68
N LYS A 300 -16.14 7.15 25.11
CA LYS A 300 -14.82 6.69 24.63
C LYS A 300 -14.21 7.60 23.56
N LEU A 301 -15.00 8.08 22.59
CA LEU A 301 -14.52 9.05 21.59
C LEU A 301 -14.16 10.39 22.25
N ARG A 302 -14.95 10.89 23.20
CA ARG A 302 -14.64 12.11 23.96
C ARG A 302 -13.34 11.97 24.74
N GLU A 303 -13.10 10.80 25.34
CA GLU A 303 -11.83 10.50 26.02
C GLU A 303 -10.64 10.53 25.06
N LEU A 304 -10.76 9.94 23.87
CA LEU A 304 -9.73 9.99 22.84
C LEU A 304 -9.43 11.43 22.40
N VAL A 305 -10.46 12.22 22.09
CA VAL A 305 -10.30 13.63 21.72
C VAL A 305 -9.64 14.41 22.86
N THR A 306 -10.06 14.18 24.10
CA THR A 306 -9.49 14.84 25.28
C THR A 306 -8.02 14.48 25.45
N HIS A 307 -7.65 13.23 25.23
CA HIS A 307 -6.25 12.79 25.27
C HIS A 307 -5.40 13.54 24.24
N ILE A 308 -5.84 13.59 22.97
CA ILE A 308 -5.14 14.30 21.90
C ILE A 308 -5.06 15.80 22.20
N ARG A 309 -6.15 16.40 22.68
CA ARG A 309 -6.18 17.83 23.04
C ARG A 309 -5.17 18.15 24.14
N ASN A 310 -5.07 17.31 25.17
CA ASN A 310 -4.10 17.51 26.24
C ASN A 310 -2.65 17.46 25.74
N LEU A 311 -2.35 16.58 24.76
CA LEU A 311 -1.05 16.55 24.10
C LEU A 311 -0.77 17.87 23.37
N ILE A 312 -1.72 18.34 22.54
CA ILE A 312 -1.63 19.63 21.83
C ILE A 312 -1.40 20.79 22.81
N GLU A 313 -2.22 20.88 23.87
CA GLU A 313 -2.17 21.98 24.84
C GLU A 313 -0.91 21.97 25.70
N SER A 314 -0.25 20.81 25.83
CA SER A 314 1.03 20.69 26.53
C SER A 314 2.23 21.26 25.75
N LYS A 315 2.11 21.41 24.42
CA LYS A 315 3.17 21.89 23.53
C LYS A 315 3.50 23.37 23.74
N GLU A 316 4.77 23.71 23.69
CA GLU A 316 5.24 25.09 23.82
C GLU A 316 4.75 25.97 22.65
N GLU A 317 4.62 25.39 21.46
CA GLU A 317 4.06 26.01 20.27
C GLU A 317 2.61 26.45 20.50
N TYR A 318 1.80 25.60 21.16
CA TYR A 318 0.42 25.93 21.51
C TYR A 318 0.35 27.06 22.55
N LYS A 319 1.18 26.97 23.60
CA LYS A 319 1.21 27.96 24.70
C LYS A 319 1.61 29.35 24.24
N LYS A 320 2.35 29.46 23.13
CA LYS A 320 2.74 30.75 22.51
C LYS A 320 1.61 31.38 21.68
N LEU A 321 0.57 30.62 21.33
CA LEU A 321 -0.57 31.16 20.58
C LEU A 321 -1.40 32.08 21.47
N PRO A 322 -1.92 33.20 20.95
CA PRO A 322 -2.81 34.06 21.71
C PRO A 322 -4.11 33.32 22.10
N PRO A 323 -4.81 33.76 23.15
CA PRO A 323 -6.16 33.30 23.43
C PRO A 323 -7.12 33.72 22.31
N ALA A 324 -8.13 32.89 22.04
CA ALA A 324 -9.19 33.24 21.08
C ALA A 324 -10.00 34.45 21.58
N ARG A 325 -10.56 35.23 20.66
CA ARG A 325 -11.44 36.37 20.99
C ARG A 325 -12.89 36.01 20.74
N GLY A 326 -13.72 36.13 21.78
CA GLY A 326 -15.14 35.81 21.73
C GLY A 326 -15.44 34.42 22.30
N GLY A 327 -16.69 34.00 22.12
CA GLY A 327 -17.20 32.69 22.50
C GLY A 327 -18.25 32.26 21.49
N TYR A 328 -18.68 31.00 21.61
CA TYR A 328 -19.86 30.53 20.92
C TYR A 328 -21.05 30.76 21.87
N ASP A 329 -22.00 31.60 21.45
CA ASP A 329 -23.21 31.94 22.20
C ASP A 329 -24.31 30.88 22.06
#